data_AF-A0A6V7LZT4-F1
#
_entry.id   AF-A0A6V7LZT4-F1
#
_cell.length_a   1.000
_cell.length_b   1.000
_cell.length_c   1.000
_cell.angle_alpha   90.00
_cell.angle_beta   90.00
_cell.angle_gamma   90.00
#
_symmetry.space_group_name_H-M   'P 1'
#
loop_
_entity.id
_entity.type
_entity.pdbx_description
1 polymer ?
#
loop_
_entity_poly.entity_id
_entity_poly.type
_entity_poly.pdbx_seq_one_letter_code
_entity_poly.pdbx_strand_id
1 'polypeptide(L)'
;TEMVDCVGVNLGRAVDVAVPLKTVKRSSGLTPWVTSEHSNLIRGTDRLYRVYRRTRAGCALLEYRAARDVAHRVIEGARQSCYQARPISITDPTKIWKELRVLGILPSDANSSVRFDREELNKHFAGVSYSIDEPSVVDFLASLADEPTLPGNGFSFPPVTVGEVERAVRHFTTGARGVDGVPASVIKASLSFLSPLLTKLFNLSSS
;
A
#
# COMPACT_ATOMS: atom_id res chain seq x y z
N THR A 1 -12.35 28.69 -5.02
CA THR A 1 -11.06 28.23 -4.45
C THR A 1 -11.05 28.41 -2.93
N GLU A 2 -11.28 29.63 -2.39
CA GLU A 2 -11.27 29.89 -0.93
C GLU A 2 -12.20 28.99 -0.07
N MET A 3 -13.37 28.61 -0.59
CA MET A 3 -14.34 27.80 0.17
C MET A 3 -13.90 26.34 0.35
N VAL A 4 -13.11 25.80 -0.58
CA VAL A 4 -12.60 24.41 -0.53
C VAL A 4 -11.45 24.32 0.47
N ASP A 5 -10.55 25.30 0.45
CA ASP A 5 -9.41 25.39 1.35
C ASP A 5 -9.87 25.57 2.81
N CYS A 6 -10.91 26.37 3.02
CA CYS A 6 -11.52 26.58 4.35
C CYS A 6 -12.08 25.28 4.95
N VAL A 7 -12.74 24.44 4.13
CA VAL A 7 -13.30 23.16 4.59
C VAL A 7 -12.19 22.17 4.94
N GLY A 8 -11.17 22.05 4.10
CA GLY A 8 -10.04 21.15 4.33
C GLY A 8 -9.28 21.48 5.63
N VAL A 9 -8.98 22.77 5.85
CA VAL A 9 -8.26 23.23 7.04
C VAL A 9 -9.07 22.99 8.32
N ASN A 10 -10.37 23.29 8.31
CA ASN A 10 -11.22 23.10 9.49
C ASN A 10 -11.42 21.63 9.85
N LEU A 11 -11.54 20.76 8.84
CA LEU A 11 -11.68 19.33 9.05
C LEU A 11 -10.39 18.71 9.61
N GLY A 12 -9.23 19.10 9.08
CA GLY A 12 -7.92 18.65 9.60
C GLY A 12 -7.74 19.01 11.08
N ARG A 13 -8.05 20.26 11.45
CA ARG A 13 -7.98 20.72 12.85
C ARG A 13 -8.93 19.97 13.79
N ALA A 14 -10.14 19.65 13.33
CA ALA A 14 -11.10 18.89 14.13
C ALA A 14 -10.63 17.45 14.37
N VAL A 15 -10.00 16.83 13.36
CA VAL A 15 -9.43 15.48 13.46
C VAL A 15 -8.26 15.44 14.44
N ASP A 16 -7.35 16.41 14.36
CA ASP A 16 -6.19 16.49 15.25
C ASP A 16 -6.59 16.65 16.73
N VAL A 17 -7.69 17.34 17.00
CA VAL A 17 -8.24 17.49 18.36
C VAL A 17 -8.97 16.22 18.82
N ALA A 18 -9.63 15.50 17.91
CA ALA A 18 -10.50 14.38 18.25
C ALA A 18 -9.79 13.02 18.32
N VAL A 19 -8.61 12.86 17.72
CA VAL A 19 -7.96 11.55 17.59
C VAL A 19 -6.74 11.43 18.52
N PRO A 20 -6.83 10.65 19.62
CA PRO A 20 -5.69 10.45 20.51
C PRO A 20 -4.59 9.64 19.82
N LEU A 21 -3.35 10.15 19.90
CA LEU A 21 -2.16 9.46 19.40
C LEU A 21 -1.95 8.16 20.18
N LYS A 22 -2.00 7.01 19.49
CA LYS A 22 -1.71 5.69 20.06
C LYS A 22 -0.33 5.20 19.63
N THR A 23 0.51 4.86 20.59
CA THR A 23 1.78 4.16 20.36
C THR A 23 1.51 2.67 20.19
N VAL A 24 1.72 2.16 18.97
CA VAL A 24 1.61 0.73 18.67
C VAL A 24 2.96 0.07 18.89
N LYS A 25 3.02 -0.96 19.75
CA LYS A 25 4.21 -1.81 19.86
C LYS A 25 4.37 -2.61 18.58
N ARG A 26 5.47 -2.43 17.86
CA ARG A 26 5.86 -3.32 16.76
C ARG A 26 6.20 -4.69 17.37
N SER A 27 5.27 -5.64 17.27
CA SER A 27 5.57 -7.05 17.52
C SER A 27 6.57 -7.52 16.47
N SER A 28 7.65 -8.19 16.88
CA SER A 28 8.66 -8.78 15.99
C SER A 28 8.13 -10.04 15.29
N GLY A 29 6.94 -9.94 14.70
CA GLY A 29 6.14 -11.06 14.19
C GLY A 29 6.62 -11.67 12.88
N LEU A 30 7.93 -11.63 12.59
CA LEU A 30 8.44 -12.03 11.27
C LEU A 30 9.07 -13.43 11.24
N THR A 31 9.39 -14.05 12.38
CA THR A 31 10.01 -15.39 12.40
C THR A 31 9.53 -16.22 13.59
N PRO A 32 8.42 -16.96 13.48
CA PRO A 32 7.86 -17.77 14.56
C PRO A 32 8.81 -18.84 15.13
N TRP A 33 9.86 -19.21 14.40
CA TRP A 33 10.87 -20.17 14.86
C TRP A 33 12.05 -19.53 15.61
N VAL A 34 12.15 -18.20 15.68
CA VAL A 34 13.26 -17.51 16.37
C VAL A 34 12.86 -17.20 17.81
N THR A 35 13.44 -17.95 18.73
CA THR A 35 13.29 -17.73 20.19
C THR A 35 14.45 -16.92 20.76
N SER A 36 14.31 -16.50 22.03
CA SER A 36 15.38 -15.84 22.78
C SER A 36 16.66 -16.69 22.88
N GLU A 37 16.51 -18.01 22.88
CA GLU A 37 17.62 -18.97 22.87
C GLU A 37 18.44 -18.91 21.57
N HIS A 38 17.77 -18.89 20.41
CA HIS A 38 18.43 -18.70 19.11
C HIS A 38 19.17 -17.36 19.06
N SER A 39 18.56 -16.32 19.60
CA SER A 39 19.19 -15.00 19.69
C SER A 39 20.43 -15.00 20.60
N ASN A 40 20.46 -15.84 21.64
CA ASN A 40 21.64 -16.02 22.49
C ASN A 40 22.77 -16.77 21.77
N LEU A 41 22.43 -17.80 20.97
CA LEU A 41 23.39 -18.54 20.15
C LEU A 41 24.06 -17.65 19.10
N ILE A 42 23.28 -16.81 18.41
CA ILE A 42 23.80 -15.83 17.45
C ILE A 42 24.74 -14.84 18.17
N ARG A 43 24.31 -14.27 19.30
CA ARG A 43 25.15 -13.35 20.09
C ARG A 43 26.45 -13.99 20.58
N GLY A 44 26.40 -15.26 20.99
CA GLY A 44 27.58 -16.03 21.38
C GLY A 44 28.55 -16.23 20.22
N THR A 45 28.01 -16.55 19.05
CA THR A 45 28.78 -16.71 17.80
C THR A 45 29.44 -15.39 17.38
N ASP A 46 28.70 -14.29 17.40
CA ASP A 46 29.23 -12.95 17.08
C ASP A 46 30.31 -12.50 18.06
N ARG A 47 30.21 -12.90 19.33
CA ARG A 47 31.24 -12.64 20.33
C ARG A 47 32.54 -13.38 19.97
N LEU A 48 32.45 -14.67 19.63
CA LEU A 48 33.62 -15.45 19.22
C LEU A 48 34.23 -14.93 17.92
N TYR A 49 33.40 -14.51 16.96
CA TYR A 49 33.87 -13.85 15.75
C TYR A 49 34.65 -12.58 16.05
N ARG A 50 34.17 -11.75 16.99
CA ARG A 50 34.88 -10.55 17.47
C ARG A 50 36.22 -10.90 18.14
N VAL A 51 36.29 -11.98 18.90
CA VAL A 51 37.55 -12.45 19.53
C VAL A 51 38.54 -12.90 18.46
N TYR A 52 38.12 -13.71 17.49
CA TYR A 52 38.96 -14.12 16.36
C TYR A 52 39.43 -12.90 15.55
N ARG A 53 38.54 -11.94 15.24
CA ARG A 53 38.89 -10.72 14.51
C ARG A 53 40.01 -9.92 15.18
N ARG A 54 40.06 -9.90 16.51
CA ARG A 54 41.07 -9.18 17.31
C ARG A 54 42.37 -9.94 17.45
N THR A 55 42.30 -11.24 17.75
CA THR A 55 43.48 -12.06 18.10
C THR A 55 44.12 -12.73 16.88
N ARG A 56 43.33 -13.00 15.84
CA ARG A 56 43.68 -13.80 14.65
C ARG A 56 44.26 -15.19 14.96
N ALA A 57 44.04 -15.70 16.17
CA ALA A 57 44.52 -17.00 16.60
C ALA A 57 43.74 -18.13 15.93
N GLY A 58 44.45 -19.21 15.57
CA GLY A 58 43.84 -20.40 14.95
C GLY A 58 42.84 -21.11 15.86
N CYS A 59 43.11 -21.19 17.16
CA CYS A 59 42.18 -21.73 18.15
C CYS A 59 40.86 -20.93 18.20
N ALA A 60 40.93 -19.60 18.21
CA ALA A 60 39.75 -18.74 18.20
C ALA A 60 38.92 -18.89 16.90
N LEU A 61 39.57 -19.18 15.77
CA LEU A 61 38.87 -19.47 14.51
C LEU A 61 38.12 -20.80 14.59
N LEU A 62 38.73 -21.84 15.16
CA LEU A 62 38.11 -23.15 15.34
C LEU A 62 36.89 -23.06 16.28
N GLU A 63 37.02 -22.35 17.39
CA GLU A 63 35.91 -22.10 18.33
C GLU A 63 34.74 -21.36 17.67
N TYR A 64 35.04 -20.30 16.91
CA TYR A 64 34.02 -19.57 16.16
C TYR A 64 33.32 -20.48 15.13
N ARG A 65 34.06 -21.27 14.36
CA ARG A 65 33.48 -22.18 13.35
C ARG A 65 32.58 -23.22 14.01
N ALA A 66 33.03 -23.85 15.10
CA ALA A 66 32.24 -24.82 15.84
C ALA A 66 30.94 -24.19 16.38
N ALA A 67 31.01 -23.00 16.99
CA ALA A 67 29.84 -22.29 17.49
C ALA A 67 28.87 -21.88 16.37
N ARG A 68 29.40 -21.38 15.25
CA ARG A 68 28.61 -21.01 14.07
C ARG A 68 27.88 -22.22 13.49
N ASP A 69 28.56 -23.35 13.36
CA ASP A 69 27.97 -24.56 12.77
C ASP A 69 26.88 -25.14 13.70
N VAL A 70 27.06 -25.07 15.02
CA VAL A 70 26.03 -25.39 16.01
C VAL A 70 24.83 -24.43 15.89
N ALA A 71 25.07 -23.12 15.90
CA ALA A 71 24.01 -22.12 15.79
C ALA A 71 23.21 -22.29 14.50
N HIS A 72 23.90 -22.50 13.37
CA HIS A 72 23.28 -22.76 12.07
C HIS A 72 22.41 -24.03 12.11
N ARG A 73 22.93 -25.14 12.64
CA ARG A 73 22.18 -26.40 12.75
C ARG A 73 20.93 -26.27 13.61
N VAL A 74 21.02 -25.58 14.74
CA VAL A 74 19.88 -25.36 15.65
C VAL A 74 18.82 -24.48 14.98
N ILE A 75 19.22 -23.37 14.37
CA ILE A 75 18.29 -22.44 13.71
C ILE A 75 17.59 -23.11 12.51
N GLU A 76 18.35 -23.78 11.64
CA GLU A 76 17.78 -24.48 10.50
C GLU A 76 16.91 -25.68 10.93
N GLY A 77 17.29 -26.38 12.00
CA GLY A 77 16.46 -27.42 12.61
C GLY A 77 15.12 -26.88 13.10
N ALA A 78 15.13 -25.79 13.88
CA ALA A 78 13.92 -25.14 14.36
C ALA A 78 13.03 -24.62 13.23
N ARG A 79 13.65 -24.05 12.19
CA ARG A 79 12.97 -23.59 10.97
C ARG A 79 12.28 -24.75 10.26
N GLN A 80 12.99 -25.85 10.04
CA GLN A 80 12.45 -27.03 9.36
C GLN A 80 11.32 -27.68 10.16
N SER A 81 11.47 -27.82 11.48
CA SER A 81 10.40 -28.33 12.35
C SER A 81 9.16 -27.43 12.31
N CYS A 82 9.33 -26.11 12.28
CA CYS A 82 8.22 -25.17 12.16
C CYS A 82 7.48 -25.32 10.82
N TYR A 83 8.19 -25.60 9.72
CA TYR A 83 7.58 -25.85 8.42
C TYR A 83 6.82 -27.18 8.40
N GLN A 84 7.42 -28.25 8.95
CA GLN A 84 6.80 -29.59 8.98
C GLN A 84 5.59 -29.67 9.90
N ALA A 85 5.58 -28.92 11.01
CA ALA A 85 4.46 -28.91 11.96
C ALA A 85 3.23 -28.15 11.45
N ARG A 86 3.35 -27.38 10.35
CA ARG A 86 2.24 -26.62 9.79
C ARG A 86 1.57 -27.39 8.65
N PRO A 87 0.28 -27.76 8.78
CA PRO A 87 -0.44 -28.38 7.68
C PRO A 87 -0.66 -27.34 6.57
N ILE A 88 0.01 -27.48 5.43
CA ILE A 88 -0.33 -26.74 4.21
C ILE A 88 -1.54 -27.42 3.57
N SER A 89 -2.66 -27.43 4.30
CA SER A 89 -4.00 -27.79 3.82
C SER A 89 -4.79 -26.51 3.55
N ILE A 90 -4.11 -25.50 3.02
CA ILE A 90 -4.71 -24.18 2.78
C ILE A 90 -5.04 -24.11 1.29
N THR A 91 -6.33 -24.22 0.97
CA THR A 91 -6.83 -24.14 -0.41
C THR A 91 -7.02 -22.69 -0.86
N ASP A 92 -7.20 -21.77 0.08
CA ASP A 92 -7.43 -20.35 -0.19
C ASP A 92 -6.11 -19.59 -0.47
N PRO A 93 -5.93 -19.04 -1.68
CA PRO A 93 -4.71 -18.34 -2.06
C PRO A 93 -4.33 -17.20 -1.11
N THR A 94 -5.31 -16.46 -0.58
CA THR A 94 -5.04 -15.32 0.32
C THR A 94 -4.42 -15.76 1.64
N LYS A 95 -4.85 -16.92 2.15
CA LYS A 95 -4.32 -17.53 3.37
C LYS A 95 -2.94 -18.14 3.13
N ILE A 96 -2.69 -18.70 1.95
CA ILE A 96 -1.35 -19.18 1.55
C ILE A 96 -0.36 -18.01 1.59
N TRP A 97 -0.68 -16.89 0.93
CA TRP A 97 0.21 -15.72 0.89
C TRP A 97 0.47 -15.15 2.29
N LYS A 98 -0.56 -15.10 3.13
CA LYS A 98 -0.42 -14.65 4.52
C LYS A 98 0.49 -15.58 5.32
N GLU A 99 0.33 -16.88 5.17
CA GLU A 99 1.19 -17.88 5.82
C GLU A 99 2.64 -17.80 5.33
N LEU A 100 2.89 -17.65 4.02
CA LEU A 100 4.24 -17.47 3.49
C LEU A 100 4.96 -16.24 4.06
N ARG A 101 4.23 -15.15 4.33
CA ARG A 101 4.76 -13.97 5.02
C ARG A 101 5.06 -14.22 6.50
N VAL A 102 4.17 -14.93 7.21
CA VAL A 102 4.41 -15.35 8.61
C VAL A 102 5.62 -16.27 8.69
N LEU A 103 5.83 -17.09 7.67
CA LEU A 103 7.00 -17.97 7.54
C LEU A 103 8.26 -17.26 7.07
N GLY A 104 8.24 -15.94 6.90
CA GLY A 104 9.37 -15.12 6.43
C GLY A 104 9.92 -15.53 5.06
N ILE A 105 9.15 -16.30 4.28
CA ILE A 105 9.53 -16.77 2.93
C ILE A 105 9.34 -15.63 1.93
N LEU A 106 8.23 -14.90 2.07
CA LEU A 106 7.98 -13.71 1.30
C LEU A 106 8.40 -12.48 2.11
N PRO A 107 9.02 -11.46 1.48
CA PRO A 107 9.19 -10.18 2.14
C PRO A 107 7.85 -9.67 2.67
N SER A 108 7.86 -9.14 3.89
CA SER A 108 6.72 -8.36 4.39
C SER A 108 6.41 -7.25 3.38
N ASP A 109 5.16 -6.79 3.31
CA ASP A 109 4.72 -5.64 2.50
C ASP A 109 5.36 -4.31 3.01
N ALA A 110 6.64 -4.34 3.39
CA ALA A 110 7.51 -3.20 3.47
C ALA A 110 7.59 -2.66 2.05
N ASN A 111 6.64 -1.78 1.72
CA ASN A 111 6.58 -0.90 0.57
C ASN A 111 7.92 -0.82 -0.16
N SER A 112 8.21 -1.81 -1.00
CA SER A 112 9.08 -1.58 -2.14
C SER A 112 8.18 -0.74 -3.02
N SER A 113 8.11 0.57 -2.74
CA SER A 113 7.68 1.50 -3.76
C SER A 113 8.73 1.31 -4.84
N VAL A 114 8.47 0.41 -5.77
CA VAL A 114 9.22 0.37 -7.00
C VAL A 114 8.89 1.72 -7.61
N ARG A 115 9.83 2.65 -7.45
CA ARG A 115 9.71 3.99 -8.00
C ARG A 115 9.92 3.83 -9.49
N PHE A 116 8.85 3.48 -10.18
CA PHE A 116 8.82 3.65 -11.62
C PHE A 116 8.68 5.15 -11.87
N ASP A 117 9.52 5.64 -12.77
CA ASP A 117 9.30 6.95 -13.36
C ASP A 117 7.97 6.92 -14.12
N ARG A 118 7.09 7.88 -13.82
CA ARG A 118 5.73 7.88 -14.39
C ARG A 118 5.80 8.07 -15.89
N GLU A 119 6.72 8.91 -16.35
CA GLU A 119 6.99 9.18 -17.74
C GLU A 119 7.54 7.93 -18.45
N GLU A 120 8.46 7.18 -17.85
CA GLU A 120 8.97 5.92 -18.41
C GLU A 120 7.87 4.85 -18.53
N LEU A 121 7.04 4.69 -17.50
CA LEU A 121 5.91 3.75 -17.51
C LEU A 121 4.88 4.15 -18.58
N ASN A 122 4.53 5.43 -18.64
CA ASN A 122 3.54 5.94 -19.59
C ASN A 122 4.07 5.80 -21.03
N LYS A 123 5.37 6.04 -21.26
CA LYS A 123 6.02 5.81 -22.55
C LYS A 123 6.00 4.34 -22.97
N HIS A 124 6.25 3.42 -22.04
CA HIS A 124 6.17 1.99 -22.31
C HIS A 124 4.77 1.57 -22.79
N PHE A 125 3.72 1.96 -22.07
CA PHE A 125 2.35 1.59 -22.44
C PHE A 125 1.82 2.34 -23.65
N ALA A 126 2.18 3.62 -23.82
CA ALA A 126 1.87 4.36 -25.04
C ALA A 126 2.50 3.70 -26.28
N GLY A 127 3.72 3.16 -26.17
CA GLY A 127 4.38 2.47 -27.28
C GLY A 127 3.80 1.10 -27.61
N VAL A 128 3.11 0.43 -26.68
CA VAL A 128 2.47 -0.87 -26.88
C VAL A 128 1.07 -0.73 -27.52
N SER A 129 0.46 0.46 -27.45
CA SER A 129 -0.92 0.70 -27.92
C SER A 129 -1.04 1.11 -29.38
N TYR A 130 0.04 1.27 -30.14
CA TYR A 130 -0.06 1.65 -31.55
C TYR A 130 -0.23 0.41 -32.44
N SER A 131 -1.47 0.07 -32.78
CA SER A 131 -1.71 -0.72 -33.98
C SER A 131 -1.57 0.20 -35.20
N ILE A 132 -0.80 -0.23 -36.21
CA ILE A 132 -0.56 0.54 -37.44
C ILE A 132 -1.86 0.80 -38.22
N ASP A 133 -2.91 0.02 -37.93
CA ASP A 133 -4.23 0.12 -38.57
C ASP A 133 -5.21 1.05 -37.84
N GLU A 134 -4.80 1.69 -36.73
CA GLU A 134 -5.67 2.61 -35.99
C GLU A 134 -5.72 3.97 -36.70
N PRO A 135 -6.91 4.46 -37.09
CA PRO A 135 -7.03 5.73 -37.80
C PRO A 135 -6.50 6.88 -36.94
N SER A 136 -5.80 7.82 -37.57
CA SER A 136 -5.30 9.04 -36.91
C SER A 136 -6.43 9.75 -36.18
N VAL A 137 -6.19 10.19 -34.95
CA VAL A 137 -7.14 10.98 -34.15
C VAL A 137 -7.66 12.19 -34.94
N VAL A 138 -6.82 12.76 -35.81
CA VAL A 138 -7.18 13.88 -36.67
C VAL A 138 -8.20 13.48 -37.73
N ASP A 139 -8.03 12.32 -38.36
CA ASP A 139 -8.94 11.81 -39.39
C ASP A 139 -10.29 11.39 -38.77
N PHE A 140 -10.26 10.82 -37.57
CA PHE A 140 -11.46 10.50 -36.80
C PHE A 140 -12.24 11.76 -36.41
N LEU A 141 -11.57 12.79 -35.88
CA LEU A 141 -12.23 14.05 -35.54
C LEU A 141 -12.77 14.79 -36.76
N ALA A 142 -12.07 14.73 -37.90
CA ALA A 142 -12.56 15.27 -39.16
C ALA A 142 -13.82 14.54 -39.65
N SER A 143 -13.87 13.20 -39.50
CA SER A 143 -15.06 12.42 -39.85
C SER A 143 -16.29 12.73 -38.99
N LEU A 144 -16.10 13.18 -37.75
CA LEU A 144 -17.18 13.61 -36.85
C LEU A 144 -17.65 15.04 -37.14
N ALA A 145 -16.83 15.88 -37.77
CA ALA A 145 -17.16 17.26 -38.07
C ALA A 145 -18.06 17.42 -39.31
N ASP A 146 -18.07 16.44 -40.21
CA ASP A 146 -18.94 16.40 -41.40
C ASP A 146 -20.36 15.88 -41.09
N GLU A 147 -20.62 15.41 -39.86
CA GLU A 147 -21.97 15.01 -39.44
C GLU A 147 -22.83 16.26 -39.16
N PRO A 148 -24.06 16.35 -39.74
CA PRO A 148 -24.93 17.49 -39.52
C PRO A 148 -25.32 17.59 -38.04
N THR A 149 -24.84 18.64 -37.35
CA THR A 149 -25.23 18.94 -35.98
C THR A 149 -26.73 19.22 -35.93
N LEU A 150 -27.50 18.28 -35.36
CA LEU A 150 -28.92 18.46 -35.04
C LEU A 150 -29.08 19.73 -34.18
N PRO A 151 -29.86 20.73 -34.61
CA PRO A 151 -30.13 21.89 -33.79
C PRO A 151 -31.13 21.48 -32.71
N GLY A 152 -30.73 21.48 -31.43
CA GLY A 152 -31.73 21.54 -30.35
C GLY A 152 -31.38 21.03 -28.96
N ASN A 153 -30.40 20.15 -28.78
CA ASN A 153 -30.16 19.59 -27.45
C ASN A 153 -28.70 19.74 -27.05
N GLY A 154 -28.36 20.93 -26.52
CA GLY A 154 -27.13 21.08 -25.77
C GLY A 154 -27.05 20.01 -24.69
N PHE A 155 -25.90 19.35 -24.60
CA PHE A 155 -25.65 18.38 -23.54
C PHE A 155 -25.66 19.12 -22.19
N SER A 156 -26.62 18.80 -21.33
CA SER A 156 -26.70 19.33 -19.97
C SER A 156 -26.75 18.18 -18.99
N PHE A 157 -26.05 18.33 -17.87
CA PHE A 157 -26.15 17.38 -16.79
C PHE A 157 -27.38 17.70 -15.93
N PRO A 158 -28.18 16.69 -15.57
CA PRO A 158 -29.21 16.91 -14.56
C PRO A 158 -28.55 17.33 -13.23
N PRO A 159 -29.20 18.19 -12.43
CA PRO A 159 -28.65 18.62 -11.17
C PRO A 159 -28.48 17.42 -10.23
N VAL A 160 -27.30 17.30 -9.65
CA VAL A 160 -26.94 16.28 -8.68
C VAL A 160 -27.75 16.49 -7.40
N THR A 161 -28.27 15.41 -6.84
CA THR A 161 -29.01 15.41 -5.58
C THR A 161 -28.14 15.08 -4.37
N VAL A 162 -28.58 15.47 -3.18
CA VAL A 162 -27.91 15.13 -1.90
C VAL A 162 -27.76 13.61 -1.74
N GLY A 163 -28.79 12.84 -2.08
CA GLY A 163 -28.76 11.38 -1.97
C GLY A 163 -27.75 10.72 -2.91
N GLU A 164 -27.51 11.29 -4.10
CA GLU A 164 -26.50 10.79 -5.04
C GLU A 164 -25.09 11.08 -4.54
N VAL A 165 -24.85 12.27 -3.99
CA VAL A 165 -23.57 12.61 -3.35
C VAL A 165 -23.29 11.67 -2.18
N GLU A 166 -24.27 11.43 -1.33
CA GLU A 166 -24.09 10.53 -0.18
C GLU A 166 -23.79 9.10 -0.60
N ARG A 167 -24.50 8.60 -1.61
CA ARG A 167 -24.28 7.26 -2.15
C ARG A 167 -22.87 7.14 -2.72
N ALA A 168 -22.45 8.10 -3.54
CA ALA A 168 -21.13 8.12 -4.16
C ALA A 168 -20.00 8.14 -3.10
N VAL A 169 -20.08 9.00 -2.08
CA VAL A 169 -19.06 9.10 -1.04
C VAL A 169 -19.01 7.83 -0.17
N ARG A 170 -20.16 7.20 0.11
CA ARG A 170 -20.19 5.92 0.85
C ARG A 170 -19.53 4.78 0.08
N HIS A 171 -19.63 4.80 -1.25
CA HIS A 171 -19.00 3.82 -2.14
C HIS A 171 -17.47 3.91 -2.22
N PHE A 172 -16.83 4.92 -1.63
CA PHE A 172 -15.36 4.96 -1.58
C PHE A 172 -14.81 3.78 -0.77
N THR A 173 -14.20 2.81 -1.46
CA THR A 173 -13.65 1.60 -0.83
C THR A 173 -12.20 1.79 -0.39
N THR A 174 -11.51 2.79 -0.92
CA THR A 174 -10.09 3.02 -0.65
C THR A 174 -9.90 3.92 0.59
N GLY A 175 -8.94 3.56 1.43
CA GLY A 175 -8.45 4.42 2.53
C GLY A 175 -7.49 5.51 2.03
N ALA A 176 -7.58 5.87 0.75
CA ALA A 176 -6.71 6.85 0.13
C ALA A 176 -6.88 8.20 0.83
N ARG A 177 -5.76 8.88 1.07
CA ARG A 177 -5.72 10.22 1.66
C ARG A 177 -5.35 11.20 0.57
N GLY A 178 -6.05 12.32 0.51
CA GLY A 178 -5.69 13.43 -0.36
C GLY A 178 -4.43 14.15 0.13
N VAL A 179 -4.04 15.19 -0.59
CA VAL A 179 -2.93 16.10 -0.18
C VAL A 179 -3.22 16.82 1.14
N ASP A 180 -4.49 16.88 1.54
CA ASP A 180 -4.99 17.40 2.82
C ASP A 180 -4.83 16.40 3.98
N GLY A 181 -4.44 15.15 3.71
CA GLY A 181 -4.24 14.11 4.72
C GLY A 181 -5.54 13.58 5.35
N VAL A 182 -6.71 14.03 4.89
CA VAL A 182 -8.00 13.66 5.47
C VAL A 182 -8.37 12.21 5.08
N PRO A 183 -8.61 11.31 6.05
CA PRO A 183 -9.05 9.96 5.75
C PRO A 183 -10.49 9.92 5.22
N ALA A 184 -10.76 9.05 4.24
CA ALA A 184 -12.12 8.82 3.73
C ALA A 184 -13.13 8.44 4.83
N SER A 185 -12.69 7.81 5.93
CA SER A 185 -13.54 7.50 7.08
C SER A 185 -14.07 8.75 7.79
N VAL A 186 -13.27 9.82 7.84
CA VAL A 186 -13.68 11.10 8.43
C VAL A 186 -14.72 11.75 7.54
N ILE A 187 -14.48 11.78 6.22
CA ILE A 187 -15.42 12.33 5.23
C ILE A 187 -16.78 11.60 5.31
N LYS A 188 -16.77 10.27 5.45
CA LYS A 188 -17.99 9.47 5.64
C LYS A 188 -18.70 9.76 6.96
N ALA A 189 -17.95 10.00 8.03
CA ALA A 189 -18.51 10.32 9.34
C ALA A 189 -19.13 11.72 9.39
N SER A 190 -18.55 12.69 8.68
CA SER A 190 -19.08 14.05 8.56
C SER A 190 -20.02 14.24 7.37
N LEU A 191 -20.42 13.16 6.70
CA LEU A 191 -21.16 13.21 5.44
C LEU A 191 -22.48 13.97 5.58
N SER A 192 -23.25 13.72 6.65
CA SER A 192 -24.53 14.41 6.90
C SER A 192 -24.41 15.95 6.92
N PHE A 193 -23.25 16.48 7.29
CA PHE A 193 -22.97 17.91 7.29
C PHE A 193 -22.38 18.39 5.94
N LEU A 194 -21.58 17.55 5.28
CA LEU A 194 -20.92 17.90 4.02
C LEU A 194 -21.82 17.75 2.79
N SER A 195 -22.81 16.84 2.80
CA SER A 195 -23.63 16.54 1.62
C SER A 195 -24.28 17.79 1.01
N PRO A 196 -24.96 18.67 1.77
CA PRO A 196 -25.59 19.86 1.18
C PRO A 196 -24.57 20.82 0.53
N LEU A 197 -23.37 20.93 1.11
CA LEU A 197 -22.29 21.78 0.61
C LEU A 197 -21.69 21.21 -0.69
N LEU A 198 -21.43 19.90 -0.71
CA LEU A 198 -20.89 19.19 -1.86
C LEU A 198 -21.89 19.19 -3.02
N THR A 199 -23.18 18.96 -2.75
CA THR A 199 -24.24 19.06 -3.78
C THR A 199 -24.29 20.44 -4.40
N LYS A 200 -24.19 21.51 -3.60
CA LYS A 200 -24.13 22.88 -4.11
C LYS A 200 -22.90 23.09 -5.00
N LEU A 201 -21.73 22.59 -4.60
CA LEU A 201 -20.50 22.70 -5.39
C LEU A 201 -20.61 21.97 -6.74
N PHE A 202 -21.11 20.74 -6.75
CA PHE A 202 -21.26 19.97 -8.00
C PHE A 202 -22.19 20.67 -8.97
N ASN A 203 -23.34 21.17 -8.50
CA ASN A 203 -24.32 21.85 -9.34
C ASN A 203 -23.85 23.23 -9.84
N LEU A 204 -22.93 23.88 -9.13
CA LEU A 204 -22.28 25.11 -9.60
C LEU A 204 -21.21 24.84 -10.67
N SER A 205 -20.58 23.67 -10.66
CA SER A 205 -19.57 23.28 -11.65
C SER A 205 -20.16 22.70 -12.94
N SER A 206 -21.41 22.27 -12.90
CA SER A 206 -22.14 21.66 -14.04
C SER A 206 -23.05 22.64 -14.77
N SER A 207 -23.04 23.91 -14.37
CA SER A 207 -23.77 25.03 -15.01
C SER A 207 -22.81 25.92 -15.76
#